data_AF-A0A2W2F1Y4-F1
#
_entry.id   AF-A0A2W2F1Y4-F1
#
_cell.length_a   1.000
_cell.length_b   1.000
_cell.length_c   1.000
_cell.angle_alpha   90.00
_cell.angle_beta   90.00
_cell.angle_gamma   90.00
#
_symmetry.space_group_name_H-M   'P 1'
#
loop_
_entity.id
_entity.type
_entity.pdbx_description
1 polymer ?
#
loop_
_entity_poly.entity_id
_entity_poly.type
_entity_poly.pdbx_seq_one_letter_code
_entity_poly.pdbx_strand_id
1 'polypeptide(L)' 'PAPPRDAWPADAERLRRVMPGLSDEVIARAISAWTALFGAVSLEVFGQFANAILDPAEIFDYNMACMGRFIGLPE' A
#
# COMPACT_ATOMS: atom_id res chain seq x y z
N PRO A 1 0.55 11.73 -5.90
CA PRO A 1 1.90 12.11 -6.39
C PRO A 1 2.14 11.50 -7.77
N ALA A 2 2.93 12.13 -8.64
CA ALA A 2 3.31 11.52 -9.91
C ALA A 2 4.27 10.34 -9.68
N PRO A 3 4.22 9.28 -10.51
CA PRO A 3 5.16 8.17 -10.38
C PRO A 3 6.63 8.64 -10.54
N PRO A 4 7.62 7.89 -9.99
CA PRO A 4 9.02 8.10 -10.29
C PRO A 4 9.27 8.04 -11.80
N ARG A 5 10.31 8.71 -12.32
CA ARG A 5 10.42 8.96 -13.78
C ARG A 5 11.45 8.11 -14.52
N ASP A 6 12.53 7.71 -13.85
CA ASP A 6 13.68 7.14 -14.55
C ASP A 6 13.56 5.61 -14.75
N ALA A 7 13.56 4.83 -13.68
CA ALA A 7 13.44 3.36 -13.74
C ALA A 7 11.99 2.87 -13.77
N TRP A 8 11.05 3.72 -13.35
CA TRP A 8 9.65 3.34 -13.13
C TRP A 8 8.95 2.72 -14.34
N PRO A 9 9.10 3.22 -15.59
CA PRO A 9 8.41 2.60 -16.72
C PRO A 9 8.82 1.13 -16.94
N ALA A 10 10.09 0.81 -16.74
CA ALA A 10 10.59 -0.56 -16.87
C ALA A 10 10.09 -1.47 -15.74
N ASP A 11 10.01 -0.95 -14.51
CA ASP A 11 9.49 -1.69 -13.36
C ASP A 11 7.98 -1.91 -13.46
N ALA A 12 7.23 -0.89 -13.89
CA ALA A 12 5.80 -0.99 -14.16
C ALA A 12 5.51 -2.07 -15.21
N GLU A 13 6.32 -2.15 -16.28
CA GLU A 13 6.16 -3.20 -17.30
C GLU A 13 6.44 -4.62 -16.76
N ARG A 14 7.41 -4.79 -15.86
CA ARG A 14 7.64 -6.08 -15.19
C ARG A 14 6.47 -6.45 -14.28
N LEU A 15 5.97 -5.50 -13.51
CA LEU A 15 4.88 -5.70 -12.56
C LEU A 15 3.53 -5.91 -13.25
N ARG A 16 3.33 -5.36 -14.45
CA ARG A 16 2.14 -5.61 -15.28
C ARG A 16 1.95 -7.09 -15.63
N ARG A 17 3.02 -7.90 -15.62
CA ARG A 17 2.93 -9.35 -15.81
C ARG A 17 2.13 -10.06 -14.71
N VAL A 18 2.13 -9.51 -13.50
CA VAL A 18 1.35 -10.02 -12.35
C VAL A 18 0.11 -9.17 -12.04
N MET A 19 0.01 -7.98 -12.65
CA MET A 19 -1.13 -7.07 -12.54
C MET A 19 -1.61 -6.63 -13.94
N PRO A 20 -2.16 -7.56 -14.74
CA PRO A 20 -2.52 -7.29 -16.13
C PRO A 20 -3.63 -6.24 -16.23
N GLY A 21 -3.50 -5.34 -17.21
CA GLY A 21 -4.52 -4.31 -17.50
C GLY A 21 -4.48 -3.07 -16.61
N LEU A 22 -3.58 -3.00 -15.63
CA LEU A 22 -3.44 -1.82 -14.77
C LEU A 22 -2.51 -0.76 -15.38
N SER A 23 -2.85 0.51 -15.16
CA SER A 23 -2.01 1.65 -15.51
C SER A 23 -0.79 1.75 -14.59
N ASP A 24 0.27 2.41 -15.07
CA ASP A 24 1.49 2.66 -14.28
C ASP A 24 1.17 3.35 -12.94
N GLU A 25 0.20 4.27 -12.93
CA GLU A 25 -0.19 4.95 -11.70
C GLU A 25 -0.85 4.01 -10.69
N VAL A 26 -1.75 3.13 -11.13
CA VAL A 26 -2.40 2.15 -10.25
C VAL A 26 -1.38 1.16 -9.72
N ILE A 27 -0.43 0.72 -10.55
CA ILE A 27 0.68 -0.14 -10.13
C ILE A 27 1.52 0.55 -9.03
N ALA A 28 1.85 1.83 -9.20
CA ALA A 28 2.58 2.60 -8.17
C ALA A 28 1.82 2.64 -6.84
N ARG A 29 0.51 2.95 -6.93
CA ARG A 29 -0.37 3.06 -5.76
C ARG A 29 -0.52 1.70 -5.06
N ALA A 30 -0.61 0.61 -5.81
CA ALA A 30 -0.67 -0.75 -5.28
C ALA A 30 0.58 -1.10 -4.48
N ILE A 31 1.77 -0.75 -4.95
CA ILE A 31 3.03 -0.97 -4.21
C ILE A 31 3.03 -0.17 -2.90
N SER A 32 2.57 1.09 -2.91
CA SER A 32 2.45 1.89 -1.70
C SER A 32 1.48 1.28 -0.69
N ALA A 33 0.30 0.84 -1.14
CA ALA A 33 -0.69 0.18 -0.29
C ALA A 33 -0.14 -1.13 0.30
N TRP A 34 0.56 -1.92 -0.50
CA TRP A 34 1.24 -3.14 -0.04
C TRP A 34 2.31 -2.85 1.00
N THR A 35 3.11 -1.80 0.79
CA THR A 35 4.13 -1.36 1.73
C THR A 35 3.50 -0.90 3.05
N ALA A 36 2.40 -0.16 2.99
CA ALA A 36 1.65 0.28 4.17
C ALA A 36 1.06 -0.90 4.96
N LEU A 37 0.47 -1.88 4.27
CA LEU A 37 -0.03 -3.12 4.87
C LEU A 37 1.09 -3.87 5.61
N PHE A 38 2.21 -4.14 4.93
CA PHE A 38 3.35 -4.82 5.54
C PHE A 38 3.93 -4.02 6.71
N GLY A 39 4.00 -2.69 6.57
CA GLY A 39 4.45 -1.79 7.62
C GLY A 39 3.56 -1.86 8.85
N ALA A 40 2.24 -1.77 8.69
CA ALA A 40 1.28 -1.86 9.79
C ALA A 40 1.42 -3.18 10.55
N VAL A 41 1.44 -4.32 9.84
CA VAL A 41 1.63 -5.65 10.45
C VAL A 41 2.98 -5.76 11.15
N SER A 42 4.06 -5.26 10.52
CA SER A 42 5.41 -5.33 11.10
C SER A 42 5.53 -4.49 12.36
N LEU A 43 4.94 -3.28 12.37
CA LEU A 43 4.93 -2.39 13.53
C LEU A 43 4.17 -3.03 14.70
N GLU A 44 3.05 -3.71 14.43
CA GLU A 44 2.30 -4.44 15.45
C GLU A 44 3.08 -5.65 15.97
N VAL A 45 3.49 -6.56 15.07
CA VAL A 45 4.16 -7.83 15.42
C VAL A 45 5.48 -7.61 16.15
N PHE A 46 6.24 -6.57 15.78
CA PHE A 46 7.50 -6.23 16.44
C PHE A 46 7.33 -5.25 17.61
N GLY A 47 6.10 -5.05 18.09
CA GLY A 47 5.81 -4.34 19.34
C GLY A 47 6.00 -2.82 19.28
N GLN A 48 6.11 -2.22 18.10
CA GLN A 48 6.29 -0.77 17.94
C GLN A 48 5.04 0.03 18.33
N PHE A 49 3.85 -0.60 18.30
CA PHE A 49 2.61 0.01 18.78
C PHE A 49 2.37 -0.13 20.29
N ALA A 50 3.20 -0.90 20.99
CA ALA A 50 3.00 -1.17 22.41
C ALA A 50 2.98 0.13 23.22
N ASN A 51 1.90 0.34 23.98
CA ASN A 51 1.63 1.54 24.79
C ASN A 51 1.47 2.86 24.00
N ALA A 52 1.48 2.82 22.67
CA ALA A 52 1.27 3.98 21.81
C ALA A 52 -0.13 3.99 21.18
N ILE A 53 -0.63 2.82 20.81
CA ILE A 53 -1.95 2.63 20.19
C ILE A 53 -2.82 1.77 21.13
N LEU A 54 -4.02 2.26 21.46
CA LEU A 54 -4.94 1.60 22.38
C LEU A 54 -5.63 0.38 21.73
N ASP A 55 -6.01 0.52 20.46
CA ASP A 55 -6.61 -0.55 19.65
C ASP A 55 -5.89 -0.63 18.29
N PRO A 56 -4.91 -1.54 18.15
CA PRO A 56 -4.20 -1.75 16.89
C PRO A 56 -5.10 -2.23 15.75
N ALA A 57 -6.19 -2.96 16.05
CA ALA A 57 -7.08 -3.49 15.03
C ALA A 57 -7.93 -2.37 14.41
N GLU A 58 -8.48 -1.47 15.23
CA GLU A 58 -9.28 -0.35 14.74
C GLU A 58 -8.47 0.56 13.80
N ILE A 59 -7.22 0.90 14.17
CA ILE A 59 -6.37 1.73 13.32
C ILE A 59 -5.91 0.99 12.06
N PHE A 60 -5.72 -0.33 12.13
CA PHE A 60 -5.41 -1.15 10.98
C PHE A 60 -6.54 -1.12 9.95
N ASP A 61 -7.78 -1.36 10.39
CA ASP A 61 -8.96 -1.35 9.53
C ASP A 61 -9.15 0.01 8.86
N TYR A 62 -9.04 1.10 9.64
CA TYR A 62 -9.10 2.46 9.10
C TYR A 62 -7.99 2.73 8.07
N ASN A 63 -6.76 2.29 8.33
CA ASN A 63 -5.63 2.44 7.41
C ASN A 63 -5.87 1.64 6.13
N MET A 64 -6.34 0.39 6.22
CA MET A 64 -6.61 -0.45 5.07
C MET A 64 -7.76 0.09 4.22
N ALA A 65 -8.81 0.65 4.82
CA ALA A 65 -9.86 1.36 4.10
C ALA A 65 -9.30 2.59 3.36
N CYS A 66 -8.42 3.36 4.01
CA CYS A 66 -7.72 4.47 3.35
C CYS A 66 -6.86 3.99 2.17
N MET A 67 -6.12 2.89 2.33
CA MET A 67 -5.30 2.31 1.26
C MET A 67 -6.13 1.75 0.12
N GLY A 68 -7.28 1.13 0.41
CA GLY A 68 -8.26 0.67 -0.59
C GLY A 68 -8.75 1.82 -1.47
N ARG A 69 -9.23 2.91 -0.85
CA ARG A 69 -9.58 4.15 -1.59
C ARG A 69 -8.37 4.72 -2.34
N PHE A 70 -7.20 4.69 -1.70
CA PHE A 70 -5.96 5.13 -2.30
C PHE A 70 -5.52 4.25 -3.48
N ILE A 71 -6.04 3.05 -3.71
CA ILE A 71 -5.79 2.30 -4.96
C ILE A 71 -6.99 2.30 -5.93
N GLY A 72 -8.11 2.92 -5.53
CA GLY A 72 -9.30 3.10 -6.37
C GLY A 72 -10.42 2.09 -6.11
N LEU A 73 -10.40 1.37 -4.98
CA LEU A 73 -11.52 0.54 -4.56
C LEU A 73 -12.69 1.42 -4.06
N PRO A 74 -13.94 0.97 -4.26
CA PRO A 74 -15.11 1.62 -3.68
C PRO A 74 -15.12 1.50 -2.15
N GLU A 75 -15.98 2.29 -1.50
CA GLU A 75 -16.31 2.10 -0.08
C GLU A 75 -17.10 0.81 0.16
#